data_AF-A0A8H5CFW1-F1
#
_entry.id   AF-A0A8H5CFW1-F1
#
_cell.length_a   1.000
_cell.length_b   1.000
_cell.length_c   1.000
_cell.angle_alpha   90.00
_cell.angle_beta   90.00
_cell.angle_gamma   90.00
#
_symmetry.space_group_name_H-M   'P 1'
#
loop_
_entity.id
_entity.type
_entity.pdbx_description
1 polymer ?
#
loop_
_entity_poly.entity_id
_entity_poly.type
_entity_poly.pdbx_seq_one_letter_code
_entity_poly.pdbx_strand_id
1 'polypeptide(L)'
;MLVVSCRREMGGSPSFFLVVECTHIIRRPRSIEEYDGFKVLVSILKPRLIRRLALLMGDRMVHEGCIAALDTLCQLGASSFGLAVDSSSIDRRLAKLSASLEPQGSIYGIISSALEMDALYQSTEGTFSGAMKAAYSKGLLAPEFMNEVDRCAPVLDSLIRPDGDQHFTYSALRLLQKSYLLRYGQALYERPQYMWLRVAVYLHSGDMDSIRLFYSHMSTFKVVPSASVLCQSGTQDPPSHPCYQYDMSGCPDELFRLMKTISTIGRAGGNIGIGMQNMPAQSSLVDGLKRSGVVHALHSLKACMRVMDRGLDAPELLVKVYLEPWHAEIEGFLRTVRLNKQGGCIDQGLRYGLMLNSLLHFKDYRCSNACDPFPRLSFSPEGVTGVPTAFPKHLLELLESKGLWNNRIRECILRNQGSIQGIDCIPIHIRDRYKTAWDVDPAVVLQMAVDRAPAICQSQSVTLCLADPSVSQLTTFVYKCWRSGMKTGLFRIYAPIRGSFSSGRISSVRDGGDDGSSAFVAGTGTVSDPLIMNGL
;
A
#
# COMPACT_ATOMS: atom_id res chain seq x y z
N MET A 1 16.98 -19.55 33.43
CA MET A 1 16.69 -20.56 32.39
C MET A 1 15.18 -20.61 32.22
N LEU A 2 14.67 -20.38 31.02
CA LEU A 2 13.24 -20.46 30.72
C LEU A 2 12.97 -21.84 30.12
N VAL A 3 12.19 -22.68 30.79
CA VAL A 3 11.78 -23.99 30.28
C VAL A 3 10.32 -23.91 29.90
N VAL A 4 10.04 -23.74 28.60
CA VAL A 4 8.69 -23.76 28.06
C VAL A 4 8.38 -25.20 27.64
N SER A 5 7.59 -25.91 28.44
CA SER A 5 7.19 -27.29 28.16
C SER A 5 5.77 -27.35 27.64
N CYS A 6 5.59 -27.74 26.37
CA CYS A 6 4.28 -28.07 25.84
C CYS A 6 4.01 -29.56 26.10
N ARG A 7 3.05 -29.87 27.00
CA ARG A 7 2.60 -31.25 27.23
C ARG A 7 1.24 -31.48 26.56
N ARG A 8 1.15 -32.60 25.85
CA ARG A 8 -0.10 -33.14 25.30
C ARG A 8 -0.57 -34.26 26.23
N GLU A 9 -1.74 -34.12 26.85
CA GLU A 9 -2.31 -35.22 27.63
C GLU A 9 -2.76 -36.35 26.70
N MET A 10 -2.35 -37.57 27.05
CA MET A 10 -2.78 -38.81 26.39
C MET A 10 -4.05 -39.33 27.06
N GLY A 11 -5.17 -38.64 26.84
CA GLY A 11 -6.49 -39.08 27.34
C GLY A 11 -7.51 -37.94 27.42
N GLY A 12 -8.38 -37.82 26.42
CA GLY A 12 -9.44 -36.79 26.37
C GLY A 12 -9.28 -35.80 25.21
N SER A 13 -10.27 -34.92 25.04
CA SER A 13 -10.33 -33.92 23.95
C SER A 13 -9.11 -32.99 23.97
N PRO A 14 -8.54 -32.63 22.81
CA PRO A 14 -7.21 -32.01 22.71
C PRO A 14 -7.15 -30.65 23.40
N SER A 15 -6.63 -30.65 24.62
CA SER A 15 -6.44 -29.47 25.47
C SER A 15 -4.94 -29.24 25.61
N PHE A 16 -4.44 -28.16 25.02
CA PHE A 16 -3.02 -27.83 25.06
C PHE A 16 -2.74 -26.88 26.23
N PHE A 17 -1.91 -27.32 27.17
CA PHE A 17 -1.46 -26.49 28.28
C PHE A 17 -0.02 -26.01 28.01
N LEU A 18 0.18 -24.70 28.13
CA LEU A 18 1.51 -24.08 28.07
C LEU A 18 2.01 -23.93 29.51
N VAL A 19 2.88 -24.85 29.95
CA VAL A 19 3.42 -24.81 31.31
C VAL A 19 4.66 -23.92 31.32
N VAL A 20 4.58 -22.83 32.06
CA VAL A 20 5.68 -21.88 32.30
C VAL A 20 6.01 -21.92 33.79
N GLU A 21 7.10 -22.59 34.16
CA GLU A 21 7.60 -22.57 35.53
C GLU A 21 8.45 -21.30 35.74
N CYS A 22 8.01 -20.45 36.67
CA CYS A 22 8.71 -19.24 37.09
C CYS A 22 8.91 -19.23 38.61
N THR A 23 10.10 -18.80 39.06
CA THR A 23 10.42 -18.66 40.48
C THR A 23 10.17 -17.24 41.00
N HIS A 24 9.19 -17.13 41.89
CA HIS A 24 8.88 -16.02 42.81
C HIS A 24 8.20 -14.73 42.28
N ILE A 25 7.70 -13.93 43.26
CA ILE A 25 6.47 -13.11 43.25
C ILE A 25 6.71 -11.80 44.04
N ILE A 26 6.02 -10.69 43.71
CA ILE A 26 5.32 -9.76 44.65
C ILE A 26 4.50 -8.71 43.88
N ARG A 27 3.41 -8.21 44.49
CA ARG A 27 2.44 -7.27 43.88
C ARG A 27 1.96 -6.23 44.91
N ARG A 28 2.20 -4.92 44.71
CA ARG A 28 1.40 -3.78 45.25
C ARG A 28 1.85 -2.45 44.59
N PRO A 29 1.04 -1.36 44.67
CA PRO A 29 1.06 -0.29 43.66
C PRO A 29 1.92 0.94 44.00
N ARG A 30 2.29 1.69 42.94
CA ARG A 30 2.98 3.00 42.93
C ARG A 30 4.46 3.00 43.33
N SER A 31 5.28 2.37 42.50
CA SER A 31 6.70 2.72 42.35
C SER A 31 7.11 2.54 40.88
N ILE A 32 8.19 3.20 40.47
CA ILE A 32 8.89 2.85 39.22
C ILE A 32 9.39 1.42 39.42
N GLU A 33 8.99 0.50 38.54
CA GLU A 33 9.43 -0.89 38.59
C GLU A 33 10.74 -1.05 37.80
N GLU A 34 11.60 -1.97 38.25
CA GLU A 34 12.73 -2.43 37.44
C GLU A 34 12.24 -3.19 36.19
N TYR A 35 13.11 -3.31 35.19
CA TYR A 35 12.79 -3.99 33.93
C TYR A 35 12.40 -5.46 34.19
N ASP A 36 11.12 -5.77 34.01
CA ASP A 36 10.58 -7.11 34.26
C ASP A 36 10.32 -7.89 32.95
N GLY A 37 11.19 -8.87 32.68
CA GLY A 37 11.02 -9.82 31.58
C GLY A 37 9.72 -10.65 31.68
N PHE A 38 9.18 -10.84 32.89
CA PHE A 38 7.89 -11.52 33.10
C PHE A 38 6.73 -10.70 32.54
N LYS A 39 6.73 -9.35 32.63
CA LYS A 39 5.70 -8.50 31.98
C LYS A 39 5.75 -8.55 30.46
N VAL A 40 6.94 -8.67 29.86
CA VAL A 40 7.11 -8.90 28.42
C VAL A 40 6.56 -10.27 28.03
N LEU A 41 6.95 -11.32 28.76
CA LEU A 41 6.44 -12.68 28.56
C LEU A 41 4.90 -12.75 28.72
N VAL A 42 4.32 -12.08 29.73
CA VAL A 42 2.87 -12.02 29.98
C VAL A 42 2.15 -11.22 28.90
N SER A 43 2.75 -10.18 28.33
CA SER A 43 2.19 -9.47 27.16
C SER A 43 2.16 -10.36 25.92
N ILE A 44 3.20 -11.15 25.71
CA ILE A 44 3.33 -12.12 24.62
C ILE A 44 2.42 -13.35 24.83
N LEU A 45 2.15 -13.74 26.08
CA LEU A 45 1.31 -14.88 26.47
C LEU A 45 -0.11 -14.48 26.85
N LYS A 46 -0.59 -13.28 26.47
CA LYS A 46 -2.01 -12.89 26.61
C LYS A 46 -2.89 -13.97 25.98
N PRO A 47 -3.95 -14.47 26.65
CA PRO A 47 -4.83 -15.52 26.08
C PRO A 47 -5.44 -15.17 24.72
N ARG A 48 -5.65 -13.87 24.45
CA ARG A 48 -6.07 -13.35 23.13
C ARG A 48 -4.99 -13.55 22.06
N LEU A 49 -3.74 -13.24 22.38
CA LEU A 49 -2.61 -13.45 21.48
C LEU A 49 -2.35 -14.94 21.25
N ILE A 50 -2.36 -15.78 22.29
CA ILE A 50 -2.22 -17.24 22.14
C ILE A 50 -3.35 -17.81 21.26
N ARG A 51 -4.62 -17.46 21.52
CA ARG A 51 -5.76 -17.91 20.70
C ARG A 51 -5.65 -17.44 19.25
N ARG A 52 -5.14 -16.23 19.02
CA ARG A 52 -4.90 -15.65 17.69
C ARG A 52 -3.73 -16.32 16.96
N LEU A 53 -2.65 -16.63 17.67
CA LEU A 53 -1.53 -17.42 17.16
C LEU A 53 -1.98 -18.84 16.79
N ALA A 54 -2.82 -19.48 17.60
CA ALA A 54 -3.42 -20.78 17.30
C ALA A 54 -4.28 -20.75 16.03
N LEU A 55 -5.11 -19.71 15.85
CA LEU A 55 -5.93 -19.57 14.63
C LEU A 55 -5.10 -19.25 13.39
N LEU A 56 -4.05 -18.42 13.51
CA LEU A 56 -3.20 -18.02 12.40
C LEU A 56 -2.21 -19.11 11.95
N MET A 57 -1.83 -20.00 12.86
CA MET A 57 -0.82 -21.05 12.59
C MET A 57 -1.44 -22.45 12.48
N GLY A 58 -2.66 -22.66 12.97
CA GLY A 58 -3.26 -23.98 13.09
C GLY A 58 -2.36 -24.92 13.91
N ASP A 59 -2.23 -26.16 13.47
CA ASP A 59 -1.35 -27.16 14.09
C ASP A 59 0.14 -26.75 14.12
N ARG A 60 0.56 -25.75 13.33
CA ARG A 60 1.96 -25.26 13.35
C ARG A 60 2.34 -24.55 14.65
N MET A 61 1.37 -24.14 15.49
CA MET A 61 1.68 -23.51 16.80
C MET A 61 2.50 -24.44 17.73
N VAL A 62 2.47 -25.75 17.49
CA VAL A 62 3.17 -26.77 18.30
C VAL A 62 4.61 -27.02 17.82
N HIS A 63 5.06 -26.39 16.72
CA HIS A 63 6.47 -26.50 16.29
C HIS A 63 7.41 -25.68 17.18
N GLU A 64 8.57 -26.26 17.52
CA GLU A 64 9.64 -25.65 18.32
C GLU A 64 10.03 -24.24 17.85
N GLY A 65 9.99 -23.99 16.53
CA GLY A 65 10.28 -22.68 15.94
C GLY A 65 9.39 -21.53 16.44
N CYS A 66 8.15 -21.81 16.85
CA CYS A 66 7.27 -20.78 17.44
C CYS A 66 7.77 -20.38 18.84
N ILE A 67 8.15 -21.35 19.67
CA ILE A 67 8.67 -21.11 21.02
C ILE A 67 10.02 -20.38 20.93
N ALA A 68 10.91 -20.83 20.04
CA ALA A 68 12.21 -20.20 19.80
C ALA A 68 12.07 -18.75 19.30
N ALA A 69 11.11 -18.46 18.42
CA ALA A 69 10.83 -17.10 17.96
C ALA A 69 10.33 -16.18 19.09
N LEU A 70 9.45 -16.69 19.97
CA LEU A 70 8.93 -15.93 21.11
C LEU A 70 10.03 -15.68 22.17
N ASP A 71 10.89 -16.66 22.46
CA ASP A 71 12.05 -16.50 23.35
C ASP A 71 13.05 -15.47 22.78
N THR A 72 13.37 -15.57 21.49
CA THR A 72 14.22 -14.58 20.78
C THR A 72 13.65 -13.17 20.89
N LEU A 73 12.33 -12.99 20.75
CA LEU A 73 11.66 -11.71 20.94
C LEU A 73 11.71 -11.20 22.38
N CYS A 74 11.62 -12.08 23.37
CA CYS A 74 11.73 -11.70 24.78
C CYS A 74 13.15 -11.20 25.10
N GLN A 75 14.18 -11.93 24.64
CA GLN A 75 15.58 -11.58 24.85
C GLN A 75 15.98 -10.27 24.15
N LEU A 76 15.59 -10.11 22.88
CA LEU A 76 15.83 -8.87 22.13
C LEU A 76 14.98 -7.69 22.65
N GLY A 77 13.77 -7.97 23.13
CA GLY A 77 12.96 -6.97 23.84
C GLY A 77 13.66 -6.47 25.09
N ALA A 78 14.25 -7.37 25.88
CA ALA A 78 14.97 -7.03 27.11
C ALA A 78 16.23 -6.19 26.90
N SER A 79 16.99 -6.44 25.83
CA SER A 79 18.14 -5.59 25.49
C SER A 79 17.75 -4.27 24.83
N SER A 80 16.62 -4.21 24.13
CA SER A 80 16.18 -3.02 23.36
C SER A 80 15.31 -2.04 24.16
N PHE A 81 14.66 -2.51 25.23
CA PHE A 81 13.73 -1.73 26.04
C PHE A 81 14.42 -1.28 27.33
N GLY A 82 14.91 -0.04 27.33
CA GLY A 82 15.55 0.55 28.51
C GLY A 82 14.64 0.58 29.76
N LEU A 83 15.25 0.88 30.92
CA LEU A 83 14.72 0.68 32.28
C LEU A 83 13.29 1.19 32.58
N ALA A 84 12.72 2.09 31.77
CA ALA A 84 11.35 2.56 31.93
C ALA A 84 10.58 2.48 30.60
N VAL A 85 9.64 1.54 30.51
CA VAL A 85 8.70 1.43 29.38
C VAL A 85 7.27 1.35 29.92
N ASP A 86 6.40 2.24 29.44
CA ASP A 86 4.98 2.14 29.73
C ASP A 86 4.41 0.85 29.13
N SER A 87 3.72 0.09 29.97
CA SER A 87 2.93 -1.10 29.66
C SER A 87 2.08 -0.98 28.40
N SER A 88 1.44 0.17 28.14
CA SER A 88 0.61 0.37 26.93
C SER A 88 1.43 0.40 25.63
N SER A 89 2.73 0.66 25.73
CA SER A 89 3.65 0.77 24.60
C SER A 89 4.43 -0.52 24.31
N ILE A 90 4.46 -1.47 25.24
CA ILE A 90 5.22 -2.73 25.11
C ILE A 90 4.77 -3.51 23.87
N ASP A 91 3.46 -3.74 23.72
CA ASP A 91 2.90 -4.51 22.59
C ASP A 91 3.29 -3.89 21.23
N ARG A 92 3.21 -2.56 21.08
CA ARG A 92 3.57 -1.86 19.83
C ARG A 92 5.07 -1.89 19.55
N ARG A 93 5.91 -1.83 20.60
CA ARG A 93 7.37 -1.95 20.47
C ARG A 93 7.77 -3.39 20.09
N LEU A 94 7.18 -4.39 20.72
CA LEU A 94 7.36 -5.81 20.37
C LEU A 94 6.85 -6.11 18.96
N ALA A 95 5.71 -5.55 18.55
CA ALA A 95 5.20 -5.69 17.19
C ALA A 95 6.20 -5.14 16.16
N LYS A 96 6.78 -3.96 16.43
CA LYS A 96 7.82 -3.37 15.58
C LYS A 96 9.11 -4.19 15.54
N LEU A 97 9.56 -4.71 16.68
CA LEU A 97 10.72 -5.59 16.76
C LEU A 97 10.49 -6.92 16.03
N SER A 98 9.31 -7.53 16.18
CA SER A 98 8.95 -8.73 15.42
C SER A 98 8.85 -8.44 13.92
N ALA A 99 8.34 -7.29 13.51
CA ALA A 99 8.36 -6.89 12.10
C ALA A 99 9.79 -6.73 11.56
N SER A 100 10.77 -6.36 12.39
CA SER A 100 12.17 -6.30 11.96
C SER A 100 12.87 -7.67 11.83
N LEU A 101 12.26 -8.72 12.36
CA LEU A 101 12.75 -10.11 12.25
C LEU A 101 12.03 -10.93 11.15
N GLU A 102 10.99 -10.40 10.51
CA GLU A 102 10.25 -11.09 9.42
C GLU A 102 11.15 -11.63 8.29
N PRO A 103 12.25 -10.97 7.86
CA PRO A 103 13.19 -11.55 6.89
C PRO A 103 13.97 -12.78 7.37
N GLN A 104 13.95 -13.09 8.67
CA GLN A 104 14.56 -14.30 9.24
C GLN A 104 13.56 -15.48 9.22
N GLY A 105 12.27 -15.21 9.30
CA GLY A 105 11.22 -16.21 9.12
C GLY A 105 9.80 -15.65 9.21
N SER A 106 8.87 -16.25 8.47
CA SER A 106 7.47 -15.83 8.32
C SER A 106 6.71 -15.74 9.65
N ILE A 107 7.12 -16.54 10.63
CA ILE A 107 6.61 -16.54 12.02
C ILE A 107 6.62 -15.14 12.66
N TYR A 108 7.67 -14.34 12.41
CA TYR A 108 7.79 -13.01 12.99
C TYR A 108 6.85 -11.98 12.33
N GLY A 109 6.44 -12.21 11.08
CA GLY A 109 5.36 -11.47 10.41
C GLY A 109 3.98 -11.76 11.01
N ILE A 110 3.75 -13.02 11.43
CA ILE A 110 2.52 -13.45 12.12
C ILE A 110 2.46 -12.84 13.53
N ILE A 111 3.54 -12.94 14.30
CA ILE A 111 3.59 -12.41 15.67
C ILE A 111 3.45 -10.87 15.68
N SER A 112 4.12 -10.17 14.77
CA SER A 112 4.04 -8.71 14.67
C SER A 112 2.65 -8.21 14.33
N SER A 113 1.95 -8.82 13.37
CA SER A 113 0.58 -8.43 13.04
C SER A 113 -0.41 -8.73 14.15
N ALA A 114 -0.20 -9.83 14.88
CA ALA A 114 -1.04 -10.22 16.00
C ALA A 114 -0.91 -9.27 17.21
N LEU A 115 0.32 -8.89 17.58
CA LEU A 115 0.61 -7.89 18.61
C LEU A 115 0.06 -6.50 18.24
N GLU A 116 0.28 -6.04 17.00
CA GLU A 116 -0.17 -4.73 16.56
C GLU A 116 -1.70 -4.61 16.55
N MET A 117 -2.40 -5.69 16.20
CA MET A 117 -3.86 -5.71 16.28
C MET A 117 -4.37 -5.80 17.72
N ASP A 118 -3.75 -6.57 18.62
CA ASP A 118 -4.20 -6.59 20.03
C ASP A 118 -4.01 -5.20 20.67
N ALA A 119 -2.93 -4.49 20.36
CA ALA A 119 -2.73 -3.10 20.75
C ALA A 119 -3.80 -2.15 20.18
N LEU A 120 -4.28 -2.39 18.94
CA LEU A 120 -5.41 -1.63 18.37
C LEU A 120 -6.73 -1.97 19.09
N TYR A 121 -6.97 -3.24 19.41
CA TYR A 121 -8.15 -3.69 20.18
C TYR A 121 -8.17 -3.12 21.60
N GLN A 122 -7.02 -2.97 22.25
CA GLN A 122 -6.90 -2.32 23.56
C GLN A 122 -7.18 -0.81 23.50
N SER A 123 -6.92 -0.14 22.37
CA SER A 123 -7.06 1.32 22.24
C SER A 123 -8.32 1.80 21.52
N THR A 124 -9.33 0.94 21.33
CA THR A 124 -10.56 1.24 20.57
C THR A 124 -11.79 0.60 21.22
N GLU A 125 -12.97 1.16 20.95
CA GLU A 125 -14.23 0.73 21.57
C GLU A 125 -14.61 -0.74 21.33
N GLY A 126 -15.33 -1.30 22.31
CA GLY A 126 -15.71 -2.72 22.32
C GLY A 126 -16.70 -3.12 21.21
N THR A 127 -17.53 -2.17 20.76
CA THR A 127 -18.55 -2.35 19.72
C THR A 127 -18.36 -1.37 18.57
N PHE A 128 -18.96 -1.66 17.42
CA PHE A 128 -18.94 -0.76 16.25
C PHE A 128 -19.77 0.50 16.53
N SER A 129 -20.96 0.35 17.10
CA SER A 129 -21.84 1.47 17.45
C SER A 129 -21.17 2.43 18.46
N GLY A 130 -20.46 1.91 19.45
CA GLY A 130 -19.68 2.69 20.42
C GLY A 130 -18.53 3.43 19.75
N ALA A 131 -17.78 2.77 18.87
CA ALA A 131 -16.72 3.38 18.08
C ALA A 131 -17.21 4.55 17.22
N MET A 132 -18.34 4.38 16.53
CA MET A 132 -18.94 5.44 15.71
C MET A 132 -19.38 6.63 16.57
N LYS A 133 -20.03 6.40 17.73
CA LYS A 133 -20.40 7.47 18.67
C LYS A 133 -19.19 8.24 19.19
N ALA A 134 -18.11 7.53 19.54
CA ALA A 134 -16.87 8.16 19.98
C ALA A 134 -16.24 9.02 18.87
N ALA A 135 -16.22 8.54 17.62
CA ALA A 135 -15.75 9.31 16.46
C ALA A 135 -16.64 10.53 16.13
N TYR A 136 -17.97 10.38 16.20
CA TYR A 136 -18.94 11.46 16.00
C TYR A 136 -18.78 12.59 17.03
N SER A 137 -18.47 12.26 18.28
CA SER A 137 -18.17 13.25 19.34
C SER A 137 -16.95 14.15 19.04
N LYS A 138 -16.13 13.78 18.05
CA LYS A 138 -14.98 14.54 17.54
C LYS A 138 -15.24 15.22 16.20
N GLY A 139 -16.48 15.18 15.70
CA GLY A 139 -16.85 15.78 14.41
C GLY A 139 -16.35 15.01 13.19
N LEU A 140 -15.96 13.73 13.34
CA LEU A 140 -15.43 12.93 12.21
C LEU A 140 -16.51 12.38 11.28
N LEU A 141 -17.74 12.19 11.78
CA LEU A 141 -18.85 11.53 11.09
C LEU A 141 -20.02 12.49 10.83
N ALA A 142 -20.76 12.27 9.74
CA ALA A 142 -21.97 13.01 9.42
C ALA A 142 -23.16 12.62 10.31
N PRO A 143 -24.07 13.56 10.65
CA PRO A 143 -25.24 13.26 11.47
C PRO A 143 -26.20 12.26 10.79
N GLU A 144 -26.36 12.32 9.47
CA GLU A 144 -27.21 11.39 8.71
C GLU A 144 -26.71 9.95 8.80
N PHE A 145 -25.40 9.75 8.75
CA PHE A 145 -24.77 8.45 8.95
C PHE A 145 -24.98 7.94 10.38
N MET A 146 -24.84 8.81 11.39
CA MET A 146 -25.06 8.42 12.79
C MET A 146 -26.50 8.04 13.09
N ASN A 147 -27.49 8.71 12.49
CA ASN A 147 -28.90 8.34 12.63
C ASN A 147 -29.15 6.89 12.17
N GLU A 148 -28.49 6.45 11.09
CA GLU A 148 -28.57 5.07 10.59
C GLU A 148 -27.89 4.08 11.54
N VAL A 149 -26.69 4.42 12.04
CA VAL A 149 -25.97 3.61 13.03
C VAL A 149 -26.78 3.44 14.32
N ASP A 150 -27.39 4.51 14.82
CA ASP A 150 -28.22 4.47 16.03
C ASP A 150 -29.49 3.64 15.85
N ARG A 151 -30.15 3.75 14.70
CA ARG A 151 -31.35 2.97 14.37
C ARG A 151 -31.08 1.46 14.35
N CYS A 152 -29.91 1.04 13.87
CA CYS A 152 -29.59 -0.36 13.63
C CYS A 152 -28.49 -0.94 14.55
N ALA A 153 -28.07 -0.19 15.58
CA ALA A 153 -26.88 -0.48 16.39
C ALA A 153 -26.73 -1.94 16.85
N PRO A 154 -27.73 -2.60 17.49
CA PRO A 154 -27.57 -3.97 17.97
C PRO A 154 -27.34 -4.98 16.83
N VAL A 155 -27.97 -4.74 15.67
CA VAL A 155 -27.82 -5.61 14.48
C VAL A 155 -26.43 -5.39 13.87
N LEU A 156 -26.01 -4.13 13.70
CA LEU A 156 -24.70 -3.77 13.16
C LEU A 156 -23.55 -4.33 14.02
N ASP A 157 -23.64 -4.21 15.34
CA ASP A 157 -22.66 -4.79 16.27
C ASP A 157 -22.59 -6.33 16.14
N SER A 158 -23.72 -7.00 15.90
CA SER A 158 -23.76 -8.46 15.69
C SER A 158 -23.18 -8.93 14.35
N LEU A 159 -23.02 -8.04 13.36
CA LEU A 159 -22.43 -8.39 12.06
C LEU A 159 -20.91 -8.52 12.12
N ILE A 160 -20.24 -7.85 13.08
CA ILE A 160 -18.78 -7.80 13.15
C ILE A 160 -18.19 -9.21 13.30
N ARG A 161 -17.22 -9.53 12.44
CA ARG A 161 -16.43 -10.78 12.45
C ARG A 161 -14.99 -10.52 12.92
N PRO A 162 -14.68 -10.62 14.23
CA PRO A 162 -13.32 -10.33 14.75
C PRO A 162 -12.23 -11.19 14.10
N ASP A 163 -12.54 -12.40 13.66
CA ASP A 163 -11.56 -13.28 13.01
C ASP A 163 -11.09 -12.74 11.64
N GLY A 164 -11.87 -11.88 10.97
CA GLY A 164 -11.47 -11.23 9.72
C GLY A 164 -10.27 -10.27 9.90
N ASP A 165 -10.08 -9.72 11.10
CA ASP A 165 -8.94 -8.86 11.43
C ASP A 165 -7.61 -9.62 11.55
N GLN A 166 -7.62 -10.95 11.46
CA GLN A 166 -6.42 -11.78 11.54
C GLN A 166 -5.62 -11.81 10.23
N HIS A 167 -6.26 -11.56 9.08
CA HIS A 167 -5.63 -11.67 7.76
C HIS A 167 -4.65 -10.54 7.41
N PHE A 168 -4.64 -9.43 8.16
CA PHE A 168 -3.76 -8.29 7.88
C PHE A 168 -2.33 -8.53 8.36
N THR A 169 -1.34 -8.16 7.54
CA THR A 169 0.08 -8.11 7.93
C THR A 169 0.38 -6.85 8.75
N TYR A 170 1.51 -6.83 9.46
CA TYR A 170 1.95 -5.66 10.24
C TYR A 170 1.99 -4.38 9.39
N SER A 171 2.59 -4.45 8.20
CA SER A 171 2.66 -3.30 7.27
C SER A 171 1.29 -2.85 6.77
N ALA A 172 0.37 -3.79 6.51
CA ALA A 172 -1.00 -3.45 6.11
C ALA A 172 -1.75 -2.75 7.26
N LEU A 173 -1.56 -3.18 8.51
CA LEU A 173 -2.14 -2.50 9.67
C LEU A 173 -1.56 -1.10 9.87
N ARG A 174 -0.24 -0.93 9.74
CA ARG A 174 0.39 0.40 9.78
C ARG A 174 -0.14 1.34 8.70
N LEU A 175 -0.36 0.84 7.48
CA LEU A 175 -0.97 1.60 6.40
C LEU A 175 -2.42 2.01 6.73
N LEU A 176 -3.23 1.07 7.23
CA LEU A 176 -4.61 1.35 7.64
C LEU A 176 -4.68 2.38 8.77
N GLN A 177 -3.89 2.22 9.82
CA GLN A 177 -3.79 3.16 10.95
C GLN A 177 -3.34 4.57 10.49
N LYS A 178 -2.43 4.67 9.52
CA LYS A 178 -1.91 5.95 9.03
C LYS A 178 -2.95 6.72 8.20
N SER A 179 -3.70 6.02 7.33
CA SER A 179 -4.39 6.66 6.21
C SER A 179 -5.87 6.32 6.03
N TYR A 180 -6.41 5.30 6.70
CA TYR A 180 -7.76 4.76 6.39
C TYR A 180 -8.71 4.65 7.58
N LEU A 181 -8.17 4.31 8.76
CA LEU A 181 -8.95 4.23 10.01
C LEU A 181 -9.21 5.65 10.54
N LEU A 182 -10.43 5.92 11.03
CA LEU A 182 -10.77 7.23 11.60
C LEU A 182 -9.84 7.59 12.77
N ARG A 183 -9.23 8.77 12.69
CA ARG A 183 -8.31 9.33 13.69
C ARG A 183 -8.66 10.76 14.06
N TYR A 184 -8.47 11.11 15.34
CA TYR A 184 -8.45 12.50 15.80
C TYR A 184 -7.16 12.73 16.58
N GLY A 185 -6.25 13.54 16.04
CA GLY A 185 -4.87 13.62 16.53
C GLY A 185 -4.17 12.26 16.44
N GLN A 186 -3.69 11.75 17.58
CA GLN A 186 -3.05 10.43 17.70
C GLN A 186 -4.01 9.30 18.11
N ALA A 187 -5.28 9.62 18.43
CA ALA A 187 -6.27 8.63 18.83
C ALA A 187 -6.96 8.01 17.61
N LEU A 188 -6.96 6.68 17.54
CA LEU A 188 -7.70 5.88 16.56
C LEU A 188 -9.06 5.48 17.13
N TYR A 189 -10.11 5.57 16.32
CA TYR A 189 -11.46 5.21 16.71
C TYR A 189 -11.96 3.91 16.07
N GLU A 190 -11.25 3.41 15.05
CA GLU A 190 -11.66 2.24 14.27
C GLU A 190 -10.69 1.07 14.29
N ARG A 191 -11.23 -0.11 13.98
CA ARG A 191 -10.54 -1.34 13.57
C ARG A 191 -10.90 -1.63 12.09
N PRO A 192 -10.16 -2.50 11.37
CA PRO A 192 -10.48 -2.76 9.97
C PRO A 192 -11.91 -3.30 9.74
N GLN A 193 -12.45 -4.17 10.63
CA GLN A 193 -13.87 -4.55 10.55
C GLN A 193 -14.84 -3.36 10.69
N TYR A 194 -14.53 -2.38 11.54
CA TYR A 194 -15.37 -1.20 11.74
C TYR A 194 -15.34 -0.30 10.50
N MET A 195 -14.15 -0.10 9.90
CA MET A 195 -14.00 0.61 8.63
C MET A 195 -14.82 -0.07 7.50
N TRP A 196 -14.75 -1.40 7.37
CA TRP A 196 -15.57 -2.13 6.39
C TRP A 196 -17.07 -1.95 6.64
N LEU A 197 -17.52 -2.03 7.90
CA LEU A 197 -18.95 -1.89 8.21
C LEU A 197 -19.43 -0.44 8.03
N ARG A 198 -18.64 0.57 8.40
CA ARG A 198 -18.93 1.99 8.11
C ARG A 198 -19.14 2.23 6.62
N VAL A 199 -18.25 1.71 5.78
CA VAL A 199 -18.37 1.83 4.31
C VAL A 199 -19.64 1.14 3.81
N ALA A 200 -19.97 -0.06 4.31
CA ALA A 200 -21.19 -0.76 3.93
C ALA A 200 -22.48 -0.01 4.37
N VAL A 201 -22.54 0.45 5.61
CA VAL A 201 -23.68 1.22 6.16
C VAL A 201 -23.87 2.53 5.40
N TYR A 202 -22.79 3.23 5.04
CA TYR A 202 -22.89 4.47 4.27
C TYR A 202 -23.42 4.23 2.84
N LEU A 203 -22.88 3.24 2.13
CA LEU A 203 -23.24 2.98 0.73
C LEU A 203 -24.62 2.31 0.55
N HIS A 204 -25.10 1.58 1.55
CA HIS A 204 -26.34 0.82 1.52
C HIS A 204 -27.30 1.19 2.66
N SER A 205 -27.26 2.46 3.11
CA SER A 205 -28.16 2.98 4.15
C SER A 205 -29.62 2.67 3.85
N GLY A 206 -30.35 2.13 4.82
CA GLY A 206 -31.73 1.64 4.62
C GLY A 206 -31.88 0.21 4.12
N ASP A 207 -30.82 -0.45 3.64
CA ASP A 207 -30.86 -1.84 3.15
C ASP A 207 -29.88 -2.74 3.92
N MET A 208 -30.39 -3.37 4.98
CA MET A 208 -29.62 -4.25 5.85
C MET A 208 -29.08 -5.52 5.16
N ASP A 209 -29.71 -6.00 4.09
CA ASP A 209 -29.25 -7.18 3.37
C ASP A 209 -28.08 -6.82 2.45
N SER A 210 -28.15 -5.68 1.76
CA SER A 210 -27.01 -5.13 1.02
C SER A 210 -25.85 -4.74 1.95
N ILE A 211 -26.11 -4.14 3.12
CA ILE A 211 -25.08 -3.88 4.14
C ILE A 211 -24.37 -5.18 4.54
N ARG A 212 -25.13 -6.23 4.88
CA ARG A 212 -24.59 -7.55 5.27
C ARG A 212 -23.76 -8.17 4.16
N LEU A 213 -24.27 -8.17 2.92
CA LEU A 213 -23.59 -8.74 1.75
C LEU A 213 -22.29 -8.00 1.43
N PHE A 214 -22.34 -6.66 1.38
CA PHE A 214 -21.19 -5.84 1.02
C PHE A 214 -20.11 -5.85 2.11
N TYR A 215 -20.49 -5.80 3.39
CA TYR A 215 -19.58 -6.02 4.51
C TYR A 215 -18.93 -7.42 4.43
N SER A 216 -19.68 -8.47 4.09
CA SER A 216 -19.13 -9.81 3.91
C SER A 216 -18.10 -9.87 2.77
N HIS A 217 -18.37 -9.20 1.65
CA HIS A 217 -17.44 -9.13 0.51
C HIS A 217 -16.15 -8.36 0.84
N MET A 218 -16.23 -7.25 1.56
CA MET A 218 -15.05 -6.48 1.98
C MET A 218 -14.23 -7.18 3.07
N SER A 219 -14.88 -7.69 4.11
CA SER A 219 -14.21 -8.42 5.21
C SER A 219 -13.56 -9.74 4.79
N THR A 220 -13.92 -10.27 3.61
CA THR A 220 -13.29 -11.45 2.98
C THR A 220 -12.41 -11.10 1.77
N PHE A 221 -12.11 -9.82 1.55
CA PHE A 221 -11.27 -9.29 0.46
C PHE A 221 -11.72 -9.66 -0.97
N LYS A 222 -12.99 -10.03 -1.16
CA LYS A 222 -13.58 -10.26 -2.50
C LYS A 222 -13.72 -8.97 -3.30
N VAL A 223 -13.96 -7.86 -2.60
CA VAL A 223 -14.07 -6.50 -3.16
C VAL A 223 -13.41 -5.54 -2.19
N VAL A 224 -12.60 -4.61 -2.70
CA VAL A 224 -12.05 -3.50 -1.92
C VAL A 224 -12.35 -2.20 -2.67
N PRO A 225 -13.19 -1.30 -2.11
CA PRO A 225 -13.43 0.03 -2.69
C PRO A 225 -12.17 0.88 -2.84
N SER A 226 -12.22 1.88 -3.71
CA SER A 226 -11.14 2.87 -3.89
C SER A 226 -10.85 3.63 -2.59
N ALA A 227 -9.59 4.04 -2.39
CA ALA A 227 -9.12 4.64 -1.14
C ALA A 227 -10.01 5.80 -0.61
N SER A 228 -10.46 6.72 -1.47
CA SER A 228 -11.34 7.83 -1.05
C SER A 228 -12.67 7.35 -0.45
N VAL A 229 -13.25 6.26 -0.97
CA VAL A 229 -14.47 5.64 -0.42
C VAL A 229 -14.19 5.07 0.96
N LEU A 230 -13.04 4.41 1.18
CA LEU A 230 -12.66 3.87 2.49
C LEU A 230 -12.45 4.99 3.53
N CYS A 231 -11.73 6.05 3.15
CA CYS A 231 -11.42 7.17 4.03
C CYS A 231 -12.66 8.02 4.37
N GLN A 232 -13.53 8.30 3.40
CA GLN A 232 -14.57 9.33 3.55
C GLN A 232 -16.02 8.79 3.71
N SER A 233 -16.29 7.49 3.51
CA SER A 233 -17.66 6.98 3.70
C SER A 233 -18.15 7.26 5.13
N GLY A 234 -19.30 7.93 5.26
CA GLY A 234 -19.89 8.32 6.55
C GLY A 234 -19.25 9.55 7.22
N THR A 235 -18.20 10.17 6.66
CA THR A 235 -17.59 11.39 7.22
C THR A 235 -18.40 12.65 6.90
N GLN A 236 -18.02 13.78 7.49
CA GLN A 236 -18.63 15.11 7.23
C GLN A 236 -18.42 15.62 5.79
N ASP A 237 -17.34 15.20 5.11
CA ASP A 237 -17.05 15.49 3.69
C ASP A 237 -17.13 14.17 2.88
N PRO A 238 -18.32 13.54 2.75
CA PRO A 238 -18.42 12.22 2.16
C PRO A 238 -18.07 12.24 0.65
N PRO A 239 -17.57 11.12 0.10
CA PRO A 239 -17.08 11.08 -1.26
C PRO A 239 -18.27 10.89 -2.21
N SER A 240 -18.53 11.83 -3.11
CA SER A 240 -19.43 11.55 -4.23
C SER A 240 -18.76 10.58 -5.21
N HIS A 241 -17.54 10.89 -5.69
CA HIS A 241 -16.75 9.98 -6.55
C HIS A 241 -15.22 10.05 -6.29
N PRO A 242 -14.45 8.98 -6.61
CA PRO A 242 -12.99 8.96 -6.48
C PRO A 242 -12.25 9.72 -7.58
N CYS A 243 -12.86 9.86 -8.76
CA CYS A 243 -12.24 10.39 -9.97
C CYS A 243 -13.24 11.28 -10.72
N TYR A 244 -12.76 12.44 -11.20
CA TYR A 244 -13.53 13.42 -11.95
C TYR A 244 -12.83 13.76 -13.27
N GLN A 245 -13.59 14.25 -14.24
CA GLN A 245 -13.06 14.86 -15.45
C GLN A 245 -13.59 16.29 -15.58
N TYR A 246 -12.77 17.18 -16.13
CA TYR A 246 -13.10 18.58 -16.40
C TYR A 246 -12.51 19.00 -17.74
N ASP A 247 -13.35 19.30 -18.72
CA ASP A 247 -12.88 19.79 -20.02
C ASP A 247 -12.98 21.32 -20.03
N MET A 248 -11.84 22.01 -20.18
CA MET A 248 -11.79 23.48 -20.26
C MET A 248 -12.47 23.96 -21.55
N SER A 249 -13.24 25.04 -21.47
CA SER A 249 -13.85 25.76 -22.60
C SER A 249 -12.88 26.70 -23.32
N GLY A 250 -11.76 27.03 -22.69
CA GLY A 250 -10.74 27.97 -23.21
C GLY A 250 -10.85 29.41 -22.67
N CYS A 251 -11.80 29.69 -21.77
CA CYS A 251 -11.93 31.00 -21.13
C CYS A 251 -10.98 31.17 -19.92
N PRO A 252 -10.23 32.28 -19.79
CA PRO A 252 -9.36 32.53 -18.62
C PRO A 252 -10.10 32.51 -17.28
N ASP A 253 -11.32 33.02 -17.20
CA ASP A 253 -12.12 33.04 -15.96
C ASP A 253 -12.47 31.65 -15.45
N GLU A 254 -12.47 30.66 -16.36
CA GLU A 254 -12.68 29.27 -16.00
C GLU A 254 -11.50 28.67 -15.24
N LEU A 255 -10.28 29.17 -15.43
CA LEU A 255 -9.11 28.71 -14.67
C LEU A 255 -9.32 28.89 -13.16
N PHE A 256 -9.94 30.01 -12.74
CA PHE A 256 -10.27 30.25 -11.33
C PHE A 256 -11.40 29.33 -10.82
N ARG A 257 -12.40 29.04 -11.66
CA ARG A 257 -13.47 28.07 -11.34
C ARG A 257 -12.93 26.64 -11.23
N LEU A 258 -12.04 26.24 -12.14
CA LEU A 258 -11.30 24.99 -12.11
C LEU A 258 -10.45 24.90 -10.82
N MET A 259 -9.72 25.95 -10.45
CA MET A 259 -8.95 25.98 -9.20
C MET A 259 -9.81 25.73 -7.96
N LYS A 260 -10.99 26.39 -7.86
CA LYS A 260 -11.95 26.14 -6.78
C LYS A 260 -12.46 24.69 -6.80
N THR A 261 -12.74 24.15 -7.99
CA THR A 261 -13.21 22.77 -8.20
C THR A 261 -12.17 21.74 -7.77
N ILE A 262 -10.90 21.93 -8.14
CA ILE A 262 -9.77 21.09 -7.71
C ILE A 262 -9.66 21.09 -6.17
N SER A 263 -9.76 22.26 -5.52
CA SER A 263 -9.71 22.38 -4.06
C SER A 263 -10.84 21.62 -3.35
N THR A 264 -12.07 21.70 -3.86
CA THR A 264 -13.22 20.94 -3.33
C THR A 264 -13.05 19.44 -3.53
N ILE A 265 -12.66 19.00 -4.72
CA ILE A 265 -12.40 17.58 -5.03
C ILE A 265 -11.29 17.02 -4.14
N GLY A 266 -10.19 17.76 -3.96
CA GLY A 266 -9.10 17.38 -3.06
C GLY A 266 -9.51 17.31 -1.59
N ARG A 267 -10.48 18.13 -1.13
CA ARG A 267 -11.05 17.99 0.22
C ARG A 267 -11.74 16.64 0.42
N ALA A 268 -12.51 16.20 -0.57
CA ALA A 268 -13.17 14.89 -0.59
C ALA A 268 -12.21 13.71 -0.94
N GLY A 269 -10.90 13.95 -1.04
CA GLY A 269 -9.91 12.92 -1.39
C GLY A 269 -10.03 12.39 -2.83
N GLY A 270 -10.68 13.14 -3.72
CA GLY A 270 -10.85 12.78 -5.13
C GLY A 270 -9.68 13.24 -6.02
N ASN A 271 -9.60 12.66 -7.21
CA ASN A 271 -8.61 12.96 -8.23
C ASN A 271 -9.27 13.53 -9.49
N ILE A 272 -8.55 14.33 -10.29
CA ILE A 272 -9.14 15.00 -11.47
C ILE A 272 -8.29 14.84 -12.73
N GLY A 273 -8.95 14.55 -13.85
CA GLY A 273 -8.41 14.69 -15.21
C GLY A 273 -8.91 15.99 -15.85
N ILE A 274 -8.02 16.76 -16.48
CA ILE A 274 -8.34 18.06 -17.06
C ILE A 274 -8.00 18.06 -18.56
N GLY A 275 -9.00 18.20 -19.43
CA GLY A 275 -8.80 18.44 -20.86
C GLY A 275 -8.50 19.93 -21.11
N MET A 276 -7.39 20.24 -21.79
CA MET A 276 -7.00 21.61 -22.15
C MET A 276 -7.00 21.88 -23.67
N GLN A 277 -7.52 20.97 -24.48
CA GLN A 277 -7.53 21.07 -25.95
C GLN A 277 -8.22 22.33 -26.51
N ASN A 278 -9.21 22.89 -25.80
CA ASN A 278 -9.90 24.12 -26.24
C ASN A 278 -9.23 25.42 -25.76
N MET A 279 -8.15 25.35 -24.97
CA MET A 279 -7.41 26.54 -24.55
C MET A 279 -6.70 27.17 -25.76
N PRO A 280 -6.91 28.47 -26.07
CA PRO A 280 -6.22 29.12 -27.16
C PRO A 280 -4.70 29.14 -26.94
N ALA A 281 -3.93 28.87 -27.98
CA ALA A 281 -2.48 28.95 -27.94
C ALA A 281 -1.98 30.39 -27.71
N GLN A 282 -0.76 30.54 -27.22
CA GLN A 282 -0.12 31.81 -26.92
C GLN A 282 -0.16 32.74 -28.13
N SER A 283 -0.47 34.02 -27.88
CA SER A 283 -0.66 35.07 -28.89
C SER A 283 -1.88 34.90 -29.81
N SER A 284 -2.69 33.85 -29.67
CA SER A 284 -3.99 33.76 -30.36
C SER A 284 -4.88 34.93 -29.94
N LEU A 285 -5.50 35.60 -30.92
CA LEU A 285 -6.44 36.68 -30.68
C LEU A 285 -7.84 36.09 -30.44
N VAL A 286 -8.42 36.38 -29.28
CA VAL A 286 -9.80 36.04 -28.93
C VAL A 286 -10.39 37.27 -28.24
N ASP A 287 -11.56 37.73 -28.68
CA ASP A 287 -12.20 38.96 -28.20
C ASP A 287 -11.30 40.21 -28.31
N GLY A 288 -10.43 40.24 -29.33
CA GLY A 288 -9.44 41.31 -29.55
C GLY A 288 -8.20 41.23 -28.63
N LEU A 289 -8.16 40.33 -27.66
CA LEU A 289 -7.05 40.17 -26.72
C LEU A 289 -6.18 38.96 -27.07
N LYS A 290 -4.86 39.11 -26.93
CA LYS A 290 -3.91 37.99 -27.06
C LYS A 290 -3.99 37.09 -25.82
N ARG A 291 -4.17 35.79 -26.03
CA ARG A 291 -4.21 34.78 -24.96
C ARG A 291 -2.79 34.32 -24.56
N SER A 292 -2.65 33.88 -23.32
CA SER A 292 -1.36 33.47 -22.73
C SER A 292 -0.93 32.05 -23.07
N GLY A 293 -1.83 31.18 -23.52
CA GLY A 293 -1.50 29.78 -23.82
C GLY A 293 -1.74 28.78 -22.69
N VAL A 294 -1.60 27.49 -23.03
CA VAL A 294 -1.69 26.35 -22.12
C VAL A 294 -0.49 26.32 -21.17
N VAL A 295 0.72 26.59 -21.66
CA VAL A 295 1.96 26.54 -20.84
C VAL A 295 1.88 27.49 -19.63
N HIS A 296 1.33 28.69 -19.80
CA HIS A 296 1.15 29.63 -18.69
C HIS A 296 0.07 29.16 -17.70
N ALA A 297 -1.05 28.62 -18.20
CA ALA A 297 -2.10 28.05 -17.33
C ALA A 297 -1.56 26.86 -16.50
N LEU A 298 -0.72 26.00 -17.08
CA LEU A 298 -0.03 24.92 -16.38
C LEU A 298 0.86 25.43 -15.24
N HIS A 299 1.63 26.49 -15.47
CA HIS A 299 2.46 27.10 -14.43
C HIS A 299 1.61 27.68 -13.28
N SER A 300 0.47 28.32 -13.58
CA SER A 300 -0.49 28.78 -12.57
C SER A 300 -1.10 27.61 -11.77
N LEU A 301 -1.59 26.56 -12.44
CA LEU A 301 -2.12 25.36 -11.77
C LEU A 301 -1.07 24.76 -10.83
N LYS A 302 0.16 24.54 -11.33
CA LYS A 302 1.30 23.99 -10.57
C LYS A 302 1.63 24.82 -9.33
N ALA A 303 1.66 26.15 -9.44
CA ALA A 303 1.89 27.04 -8.30
C ALA A 303 0.79 26.88 -7.24
N CYS A 304 -0.49 26.84 -7.65
CA CYS A 304 -1.60 26.69 -6.72
C CYS A 304 -1.72 25.28 -6.14
N MET A 305 -1.29 24.22 -6.83
CA MET A 305 -1.27 22.86 -6.28
C MET A 305 -0.42 22.77 -5.02
N ARG A 306 0.73 23.45 -4.97
CA ARG A 306 1.58 23.53 -3.76
C ARG A 306 0.92 24.24 -2.58
N VAL A 307 -0.09 25.08 -2.83
CA VAL A 307 -0.90 25.75 -1.78
C VAL A 307 -2.06 24.87 -1.34
N MET A 308 -2.55 23.98 -2.20
CA MET A 308 -3.60 23.00 -1.88
C MET A 308 -3.06 21.71 -1.27
N ASP A 309 -1.75 21.46 -1.37
CA ASP A 309 -1.09 20.34 -0.71
C ASP A 309 -1.29 20.43 0.81
N ARG A 310 -1.71 19.31 1.39
CA ARG A 310 -1.99 19.15 2.83
C ARG A 310 -0.85 18.43 3.56
N GLY A 311 0.25 18.14 2.85
CA GLY A 311 1.39 17.41 3.36
C GLY A 311 1.13 15.91 3.56
N LEU A 312 2.12 15.25 4.15
CA LEU A 312 2.25 13.78 4.22
C LEU A 312 1.16 13.04 5.02
N ASP A 313 0.25 13.78 5.68
CA ASP A 313 -0.83 13.27 6.53
C ASP A 313 -2.19 13.18 5.81
N ALA A 314 -2.28 13.66 4.57
CA ALA A 314 -3.47 13.61 3.73
C ALA A 314 -3.22 12.78 2.44
N PRO A 315 -4.28 12.28 1.76
CA PRO A 315 -4.13 11.65 0.45
C PRO A 315 -3.54 12.61 -0.61
N GLU A 316 -2.60 12.12 -1.44
CA GLU A 316 -2.04 12.90 -2.56
C GLU A 316 -3.16 13.26 -3.55
N LEU A 317 -3.33 14.56 -3.81
CA LEU A 317 -4.24 15.08 -4.81
C LEU A 317 -3.62 14.93 -6.21
N LEU A 318 -4.05 13.91 -6.97
CA LEU A 318 -3.57 13.70 -8.34
C LEU A 318 -4.41 14.52 -9.33
N VAL A 319 -3.75 15.48 -9.96
CA VAL A 319 -4.29 16.27 -11.07
C VAL A 319 -3.56 15.87 -12.35
N LYS A 320 -4.27 15.32 -13.35
CA LYS A 320 -3.66 14.99 -14.65
C LYS A 320 -4.20 15.92 -15.73
N VAL A 321 -3.32 16.64 -16.42
CA VAL A 321 -3.69 17.46 -17.58
C VAL A 321 -3.48 16.68 -18.87
N TYR A 322 -4.43 16.82 -19.79
CA TYR A 322 -4.44 16.20 -21.10
C TYR A 322 -4.43 17.26 -22.20
N LEU A 323 -3.65 17.00 -23.25
CA LEU A 323 -3.61 17.81 -24.46
C LEU A 323 -3.61 16.90 -25.69
N GLU A 324 -4.22 17.37 -26.78
CA GLU A 324 -4.25 16.67 -28.06
C GLU A 324 -3.07 17.10 -28.95
N PRO A 325 -2.44 16.19 -29.73
CA PRO A 325 -1.15 16.43 -30.37
C PRO A 325 -1.18 17.46 -31.52
N TRP A 326 -2.36 17.82 -32.02
CA TRP A 326 -2.52 18.90 -33.02
C TRP A 326 -2.48 20.30 -32.40
N HIS A 327 -2.53 20.42 -31.07
CA HIS A 327 -2.55 21.72 -30.41
C HIS A 327 -1.21 22.45 -30.63
N ALA A 328 -1.27 23.72 -31.01
CA ALA A 328 -0.08 24.47 -31.43
C ALA A 328 1.00 24.62 -30.33
N GLU A 329 0.66 24.39 -29.06
CA GLU A 329 1.63 24.36 -27.94
C GLU A 329 2.11 22.95 -27.54
N ILE A 330 1.86 21.90 -28.34
CA ILE A 330 2.23 20.52 -27.99
C ILE A 330 3.71 20.40 -27.60
N GLU A 331 4.62 21.09 -28.30
CA GLU A 331 6.04 21.13 -27.93
C GLU A 331 6.26 21.81 -26.57
N GLY A 332 5.58 22.93 -26.30
CA GLY A 332 5.67 23.66 -25.04
C GLY A 332 5.19 22.80 -23.88
N PHE A 333 4.03 22.16 -24.04
CA PHE A 333 3.45 21.19 -23.11
C PHE A 333 4.45 20.06 -22.79
N LEU A 334 5.02 19.42 -23.82
CA LEU A 334 6.01 18.34 -23.65
C LEU A 334 7.30 18.81 -22.97
N ARG A 335 7.76 20.06 -23.21
CA ARG A 335 8.91 20.65 -22.52
C ARG A 335 8.61 20.87 -21.02
N THR A 336 7.42 21.30 -20.63
CA THR A 336 7.01 21.42 -19.23
C THR A 336 7.14 20.08 -18.48
N VAL A 337 6.76 18.95 -19.11
CA VAL A 337 6.92 17.61 -18.51
C VAL A 337 8.39 17.23 -18.26
N ARG A 338 9.33 17.74 -19.07
CA ARG A 338 10.77 17.47 -18.91
C ARG A 338 11.41 18.30 -17.82
N LEU A 339 11.10 19.60 -17.76
CA LEU A 339 11.65 20.51 -16.74
C LEU A 339 11.30 20.04 -15.32
N ASN A 340 10.13 19.44 -15.13
CA ASN A 340 9.71 18.81 -13.88
C ASN A 340 10.63 17.68 -13.36
N LYS A 341 11.53 17.13 -14.19
CA LYS A 341 12.48 16.08 -13.77
C LYS A 341 13.88 16.58 -13.41
N GLN A 342 14.27 17.75 -13.89
CA GLN A 342 15.64 18.27 -13.71
C GLN A 342 15.80 19.11 -12.43
N GLY A 343 14.70 19.57 -11.84
CA GLY A 343 14.72 20.56 -10.74
C GLY A 343 15.12 20.04 -9.35
N GLY A 344 15.37 18.73 -9.16
CA GLY A 344 15.73 18.12 -7.86
C GLY A 344 14.63 18.12 -6.78
N CYS A 345 13.69 19.05 -6.86
CA CYS A 345 12.51 19.14 -6.01
C CYS A 345 11.40 18.26 -6.62
N ILE A 346 10.87 17.32 -5.83
CA ILE A 346 9.73 16.49 -6.22
C ILE A 346 8.52 17.41 -6.37
N ASP A 347 8.12 17.70 -7.62
CA ASP A 347 6.99 18.57 -7.91
C ASP A 347 5.69 17.79 -7.73
N GLN A 348 5.14 17.84 -6.52
CA GLN A 348 4.01 16.99 -6.11
C GLN A 348 2.71 17.43 -6.79
N GLY A 349 2.09 16.49 -7.53
CA GLY A 349 0.68 16.51 -7.89
C GLY A 349 0.32 16.59 -9.38
N LEU A 350 0.98 17.44 -10.19
CA LEU A 350 0.61 17.59 -11.61
C LEU A 350 1.22 16.49 -12.49
N ARG A 351 0.36 15.67 -13.08
CA ARG A 351 0.71 14.62 -14.05
C ARG A 351 0.21 15.02 -15.45
N TYR A 352 0.74 14.38 -16.49
CA TYR A 352 0.45 14.74 -17.88
C TYR A 352 -0.02 13.52 -18.68
N GLY A 353 -0.82 13.75 -19.72
CA GLY A 353 -1.21 12.75 -20.71
C GLY A 353 -1.41 13.37 -22.08
N LEU A 354 -1.35 12.54 -23.11
CA LEU A 354 -1.73 12.91 -24.46
C LEU A 354 -3.06 12.24 -24.79
N MET A 355 -4.01 13.00 -25.32
CA MET A 355 -5.23 12.47 -25.95
C MET A 355 -4.96 12.42 -27.44
N LEU A 356 -4.76 11.21 -27.96
CA LEU A 356 -4.56 11.00 -29.40
C LEU A 356 -5.97 10.87 -30.07
N ASN A 357 -6.12 11.13 -31.38
CA ASN A 357 -7.43 11.31 -32.08
C ASN A 357 -7.53 10.54 -33.42
N SER A 358 -8.70 9.93 -33.81
CA SER A 358 -8.96 8.70 -34.67
C SER A 358 -8.24 8.47 -36.00
N LEU A 359 -7.29 9.33 -36.32
CA LEU A 359 -5.95 8.85 -36.56
C LEU A 359 -5.23 8.34 -35.26
N LEU A 360 -5.99 7.91 -34.19
CA LEU A 360 -5.66 7.48 -32.78
C LEU A 360 -6.71 7.76 -31.60
N HIS A 361 -8.03 8.03 -31.76
CA HIS A 361 -8.95 8.53 -30.68
C HIS A 361 -9.17 7.52 -29.57
N PHE A 362 -9.02 7.97 -28.31
CA PHE A 362 -9.79 7.42 -27.19
C PHE A 362 -10.06 8.40 -26.04
N LYS A 363 -11.28 8.33 -25.47
CA LYS A 363 -11.61 8.94 -24.17
C LYS A 363 -11.06 8.08 -23.03
N ASP A 364 -10.26 8.69 -22.16
CA ASP A 364 -9.37 8.00 -21.21
C ASP A 364 -10.06 7.78 -19.84
N TYR A 365 -10.69 6.61 -19.64
CA TYR A 365 -11.32 6.23 -18.37
C TYR A 365 -10.44 5.24 -17.59
N ARG A 366 -9.82 5.67 -16.48
CA ARG A 366 -8.83 4.87 -15.75
C ARG A 366 -9.47 3.85 -14.80
N CYS A 367 -9.17 2.57 -14.99
CA CYS A 367 -9.19 1.55 -13.92
C CYS A 367 -7.78 1.38 -13.31
N SER A 368 -7.69 0.98 -12.05
CA SER A 368 -6.43 0.90 -11.28
C SER A 368 -5.50 -0.25 -11.71
N ASN A 369 -4.29 -0.28 -11.14
CA ASN A 369 -3.21 -1.25 -11.41
C ASN A 369 -3.52 -2.69 -10.92
N ALA A 370 -4.63 -3.28 -11.37
CA ALA A 370 -5.10 -4.58 -10.88
C ALA A 370 -4.48 -5.80 -11.60
N CYS A 371 -3.74 -5.60 -12.70
CA CYS A 371 -3.24 -6.67 -13.58
C CYS A 371 -1.73 -6.56 -13.88
N ASP A 372 -0.98 -5.77 -13.11
CA ASP A 372 0.46 -5.60 -13.29
C ASP A 372 1.23 -6.75 -12.56
N PRO A 373 2.31 -7.30 -13.13
CA PRO A 373 3.20 -8.22 -12.40
C PRO A 373 3.87 -7.54 -11.21
N PHE A 374 4.26 -8.32 -10.19
CA PHE A 374 4.94 -7.77 -9.00
C PHE A 374 6.22 -7.01 -9.38
N PRO A 375 6.34 -5.69 -9.09
CA PRO A 375 7.50 -4.91 -9.52
C PRO A 375 8.84 -5.42 -8.98
N ARG A 376 8.85 -5.96 -7.75
CA ARG A 376 9.99 -6.62 -7.07
C ARG A 376 9.43 -7.64 -6.08
N LEU A 377 10.16 -8.72 -5.77
CA LEU A 377 9.84 -9.63 -4.66
C LEU A 377 10.52 -9.22 -3.34
N SER A 378 10.94 -7.96 -3.24
CA SER A 378 11.53 -7.37 -2.04
C SER A 378 11.08 -5.91 -1.93
N PHE A 379 10.41 -5.55 -0.83
CA PHE A 379 9.84 -4.22 -0.63
C PHE A 379 10.15 -3.68 0.77
N SER A 380 10.58 -2.42 0.86
CA SER A 380 10.71 -1.73 2.14
C SER A 380 9.38 -1.07 2.50
N PRO A 381 8.75 -1.36 3.65
CA PRO A 381 7.48 -0.74 4.02
C PRO A 381 7.60 0.78 4.19
N GLU A 382 6.97 1.55 3.30
CA GLU A 382 7.03 3.01 3.35
C GLU A 382 6.46 3.56 4.66
N GLY A 383 7.18 4.53 5.25
CA GLY A 383 6.76 5.19 6.49
C GLY A 383 7.02 4.42 7.79
N VAL A 384 7.62 3.22 7.76
CA VAL A 384 7.98 2.47 8.97
C VAL A 384 9.49 2.45 9.17
N THR A 385 10.01 3.43 9.93
CA THR A 385 11.44 3.53 10.22
C THR A 385 11.96 2.29 10.96
N GLY A 386 13.05 1.68 10.48
CA GLY A 386 13.69 0.54 11.13
C GLY A 386 13.03 -0.83 10.91
N VAL A 387 12.09 -0.95 9.98
CA VAL A 387 11.66 -2.26 9.46
C VAL A 387 12.44 -2.54 8.16
N PRO A 388 13.15 -3.68 8.06
CA PRO A 388 13.93 -4.08 6.89
C PRO A 388 13.03 -4.55 5.74
N THR A 389 13.64 -4.79 4.59
CA THR A 389 12.98 -5.23 3.36
C THR A 389 12.22 -6.54 3.56
N ALA A 390 10.90 -6.50 3.36
CA ALA A 390 10.00 -7.64 3.42
C ALA A 390 9.91 -8.35 2.07
N PHE A 391 9.47 -9.62 2.09
CA PHE A 391 9.33 -10.50 0.93
C PHE A 391 7.86 -10.96 0.80
N PRO A 392 7.36 -11.32 -0.41
CA PRO A 392 6.03 -11.89 -0.57
C PRO A 392 5.85 -13.13 0.31
N LYS A 393 4.85 -13.09 1.21
CA LYS A 393 4.55 -14.14 2.19
C LYS A 393 4.56 -15.55 1.56
N HIS A 394 3.89 -15.73 0.42
CA HIS A 394 3.82 -17.03 -0.25
C HIS A 394 5.15 -17.54 -0.81
N LEU A 395 6.09 -16.65 -1.18
CA LEU A 395 7.44 -17.04 -1.58
C LEU A 395 8.25 -17.48 -0.36
N LEU A 396 8.16 -16.71 0.73
CA LEU A 396 8.83 -17.00 2.00
C LEU A 396 8.38 -18.35 2.56
N GLU A 397 7.07 -18.54 2.75
CA GLU A 397 6.47 -19.80 3.21
C GLU A 397 6.84 -21.00 2.32
N LEU A 398 6.89 -20.81 0.99
CA LEU A 398 7.29 -21.86 0.05
C LEU A 398 8.76 -22.25 0.21
N LEU A 399 9.67 -21.27 0.28
CA LEU A 399 11.11 -21.52 0.44
C LEU A 399 11.41 -22.13 1.82
N GLU A 400 10.72 -21.70 2.88
CA GLU A 400 10.77 -22.32 4.22
C GLU A 400 10.29 -23.77 4.17
N SER A 401 9.14 -24.06 3.56
CA SER A 401 8.59 -25.42 3.44
C SER A 401 9.47 -26.39 2.64
N LYS A 402 10.43 -25.87 1.87
CA LYS A 402 11.41 -26.63 1.09
C LYS A 402 12.80 -26.66 1.73
N GLY A 403 12.99 -26.08 2.92
CA GLY A 403 14.30 -25.96 3.56
C GLY A 403 15.30 -25.07 2.81
N LEU A 404 14.81 -24.25 1.86
CA LEU A 404 15.64 -23.39 1.02
C LEU A 404 15.88 -22.02 1.65
N TRP A 405 14.99 -21.53 2.53
CA TRP A 405 15.13 -20.20 3.13
C TRP A 405 16.30 -20.14 4.12
N ASN A 406 17.24 -19.22 3.90
CA ASN A 406 18.35 -18.91 4.78
C ASN A 406 18.95 -17.53 4.44
N ASN A 407 19.87 -17.02 5.28
CA ASN A 407 20.50 -15.72 5.11
C ASN A 407 21.20 -15.55 3.74
N ARG A 408 21.86 -16.59 3.21
CA ARG A 408 22.52 -16.54 1.90
C ARG A 408 21.51 -16.35 0.76
N ILE A 409 20.37 -17.05 0.79
CA ILE A 409 19.28 -16.84 -0.18
C ILE A 409 18.71 -15.44 -0.05
N ARG A 410 18.37 -15.00 1.17
CA ARG A 410 17.85 -13.66 1.45
C ARG A 410 18.74 -12.57 0.86
N GLU A 411 20.04 -12.64 1.10
CA GLU A 411 21.00 -11.69 0.53
C GLU A 411 21.13 -11.79 -0.99
N CYS A 412 21.12 -12.99 -1.57
CA CYS A 412 21.10 -13.14 -3.03
C CYS A 412 19.86 -12.46 -3.66
N ILE A 413 18.68 -12.58 -3.03
CA ILE A 413 17.47 -11.90 -3.51
C ILE A 413 17.63 -10.37 -3.41
N LEU A 414 18.17 -9.86 -2.30
CA LEU A 414 18.40 -8.42 -2.13
C LEU A 414 19.45 -7.87 -3.12
N ARG A 415 20.56 -8.58 -3.34
CA ARG A 415 21.57 -8.24 -4.35
C ARG A 415 20.99 -8.25 -5.77
N ASN A 416 20.09 -9.19 -6.05
CA ASN A 416 19.33 -9.28 -7.31
C ASN A 416 18.10 -8.34 -7.36
N GLN A 417 18.03 -7.32 -6.51
CA GLN A 417 16.96 -6.32 -6.45
C GLN A 417 15.53 -6.90 -6.32
N GLY A 418 15.39 -8.09 -5.73
CA GLY A 418 14.12 -8.79 -5.59
C GLY A 418 13.81 -9.79 -6.70
N SER A 419 14.73 -10.12 -7.61
CA SER A 419 14.58 -11.22 -8.57
C SER A 419 15.22 -12.51 -8.06
N ILE A 420 14.50 -13.64 -8.19
CA ILE A 420 15.01 -14.98 -7.85
C ILE A 420 15.58 -15.74 -9.06
N GLN A 421 15.52 -15.17 -10.27
CA GLN A 421 15.85 -15.91 -11.50
C GLN A 421 17.32 -16.38 -11.53
N GLY A 422 18.24 -15.56 -11.02
CA GLY A 422 19.68 -15.85 -10.95
C GLY A 422 20.12 -16.68 -9.74
N ILE A 423 19.22 -17.37 -9.04
CA ILE A 423 19.54 -18.17 -7.84
C ILE A 423 19.38 -19.65 -8.16
N ASP A 424 20.46 -20.32 -8.54
CA ASP A 424 20.40 -21.65 -9.17
C ASP A 424 19.91 -22.79 -8.27
N CYS A 425 20.12 -22.68 -6.96
CA CYS A 425 19.58 -23.63 -5.98
C CYS A 425 18.06 -23.52 -5.79
N ILE A 426 17.40 -22.50 -6.35
CA ILE A 426 15.93 -22.44 -6.38
C ILE A 426 15.44 -23.19 -7.63
N PRO A 427 14.59 -24.23 -7.48
CA PRO A 427 14.04 -25.00 -8.60
C PRO A 427 13.40 -24.12 -9.67
N ILE A 428 13.59 -24.48 -10.94
CA ILE A 428 13.15 -23.66 -12.09
C ILE A 428 11.64 -23.36 -12.07
N HIS A 429 10.80 -24.33 -11.67
CA HIS A 429 9.35 -24.12 -11.55
C HIS A 429 8.94 -23.10 -10.47
N ILE A 430 9.79 -22.85 -9.46
CA ILE A 430 9.60 -21.78 -8.48
C ILE A 430 10.05 -20.45 -9.09
N ARG A 431 11.22 -20.43 -9.77
CA ARG A 431 11.71 -19.25 -10.50
C ARG A 431 10.68 -18.77 -11.53
N ASP A 432 10.14 -19.67 -12.36
CA ASP A 432 9.11 -19.34 -13.36
C ASP A 432 7.82 -18.79 -12.76
N ARG A 433 7.41 -19.27 -11.58
CA ARG A 433 6.21 -18.78 -10.87
C ARG A 433 6.40 -17.38 -10.28
N TYR A 434 7.60 -17.06 -9.80
CA TYR A 434 7.93 -15.79 -9.16
C TYR A 434 8.88 -14.97 -10.04
N LYS A 435 8.40 -14.60 -11.22
CA LYS A 435 9.00 -13.56 -12.06
C LYS A 435 8.54 -12.18 -11.61
N THR A 436 9.47 -11.24 -11.47
CA THR A 436 9.15 -9.81 -11.27
C THR A 436 8.69 -9.19 -12.59
N ALA A 437 8.13 -7.98 -12.54
CA ALA A 437 7.83 -7.18 -13.72
C ALA A 437 9.05 -6.88 -14.61
N TRP A 438 10.29 -7.05 -14.10
CA TRP A 438 11.52 -6.93 -14.88
C TRP A 438 11.97 -8.26 -15.52
N ASP A 439 11.50 -9.40 -15.00
CA ASP A 439 11.78 -10.73 -15.54
C ASP A 439 10.70 -11.20 -16.56
N VAL A 440 9.56 -10.51 -16.63
CA VAL A 440 8.47 -10.78 -17.59
C VAL A 440 8.66 -9.96 -18.86
N ASP A 441 8.50 -10.58 -20.03
CA ASP A 441 8.50 -9.86 -21.31
C ASP A 441 7.35 -8.83 -21.37
N PRO A 442 7.65 -7.53 -21.53
CA PRO A 442 6.64 -6.48 -21.66
C PRO A 442 5.64 -6.72 -22.80
N ALA A 443 6.04 -7.41 -23.87
CA ALA A 443 5.15 -7.74 -24.99
C ALA A 443 4.03 -8.72 -24.59
N VAL A 444 4.28 -9.58 -23.60
CA VAL A 444 3.29 -10.51 -23.02
C VAL A 444 2.30 -9.74 -22.14
N VAL A 445 2.78 -8.85 -21.26
CA VAL A 445 1.91 -7.97 -20.46
C VAL A 445 0.99 -7.14 -21.36
N LEU A 446 1.54 -6.62 -22.46
CA LEU A 446 0.80 -5.86 -23.46
C LEU A 446 -0.22 -6.71 -24.22
N GLN A 447 0.12 -7.96 -24.57
CA GLN A 447 -0.83 -8.88 -25.20
C GLN A 447 -2.00 -9.20 -24.26
N MET A 448 -1.72 -9.55 -23.00
CA MET A 448 -2.75 -9.80 -22.00
C MET A 448 -3.64 -8.56 -21.73
N ALA A 449 -3.13 -7.35 -22.00
CA ALA A 449 -3.91 -6.12 -21.95
C ALA A 449 -4.82 -5.96 -23.18
N VAL A 450 -4.33 -6.29 -24.37
CA VAL A 450 -5.14 -6.38 -25.60
C VAL A 450 -6.27 -7.39 -25.41
N ASP A 451 -5.96 -8.62 -24.98
CA ASP A 451 -6.90 -9.74 -24.95
C ASP A 451 -8.10 -9.48 -24.03
N ARG A 452 -7.90 -8.75 -22.92
CA ARG A 452 -8.98 -8.37 -21.99
C ARG A 452 -9.70 -7.07 -22.35
N ALA A 453 -9.17 -6.27 -23.27
CA ALA A 453 -9.76 -4.96 -23.62
C ALA A 453 -11.21 -5.02 -24.12
N PRO A 454 -11.64 -6.03 -24.93
CA PRO A 454 -13.04 -6.15 -25.38
C PRO A 454 -14.04 -6.32 -24.24
N ALA A 455 -13.62 -6.87 -23.09
CA ALA A 455 -14.48 -7.07 -21.93
C ALA A 455 -14.62 -5.80 -21.04
N ILE A 456 -13.91 -4.72 -21.38
CA ILE A 456 -13.82 -3.50 -20.55
C ILE A 456 -14.55 -2.35 -21.25
N CYS A 457 -15.70 -1.95 -20.68
CA CYS A 457 -16.51 -0.84 -21.20
C CYS A 457 -15.81 0.53 -21.08
N GLN A 458 -15.05 0.74 -20.01
CA GLN A 458 -14.13 1.87 -19.81
C GLN A 458 -12.75 1.55 -20.40
N SER A 459 -11.64 1.84 -19.70
CA SER A 459 -10.28 1.47 -20.12
C SER A 459 -9.49 0.88 -18.94
N GLN A 460 -8.17 0.78 -19.06
CA GLN A 460 -7.27 0.10 -18.12
C GLN A 460 -5.91 0.79 -18.04
N SER A 461 -5.36 0.92 -16.84
CA SER A 461 -4.02 1.47 -16.63
C SER A 461 -2.96 0.39 -16.89
N VAL A 462 -2.31 0.43 -18.05
CA VAL A 462 -1.27 -0.54 -18.43
C VAL A 462 0.12 0.01 -18.09
N THR A 463 0.79 -0.64 -17.13
CA THR A 463 2.17 -0.33 -16.73
C THR A 463 3.14 -1.28 -17.41
N LEU A 464 4.25 -0.77 -17.96
CA LEU A 464 5.36 -1.59 -18.46
C LEU A 464 6.66 -1.28 -17.69
N CYS A 465 7.48 -2.30 -17.46
CA CYS A 465 8.84 -2.17 -16.91
C CYS A 465 9.84 -2.54 -18.01
N LEU A 466 10.71 -1.60 -18.40
CA LEU A 466 11.66 -1.74 -19.51
C LEU A 466 13.08 -1.49 -18.99
N ALA A 467 13.96 -2.51 -19.05
CA ALA A 467 15.32 -2.40 -18.55
C ALA A 467 16.19 -1.40 -19.35
N ASP A 468 16.03 -1.37 -20.68
CA ASP A 468 16.62 -0.35 -21.55
C ASP A 468 15.62 0.04 -22.66
N PRO A 469 14.76 1.05 -22.43
CA PRO A 469 13.71 1.42 -23.37
C PRO A 469 14.29 2.14 -24.61
N SER A 470 14.14 1.53 -25.78
CA SER A 470 14.45 2.17 -27.07
C SER A 470 13.22 2.84 -27.69
N VAL A 471 13.44 3.88 -28.50
CA VAL A 471 12.36 4.55 -29.25
C VAL A 471 11.61 3.54 -30.13
N SER A 472 12.33 2.69 -30.88
CA SER A 472 11.73 1.65 -31.73
C SER A 472 10.80 0.70 -30.97
N GLN A 473 11.21 0.26 -29.77
CA GLN A 473 10.39 -0.61 -28.93
C GLN A 473 9.12 0.10 -28.44
N LEU A 474 9.25 1.36 -27.98
CA LEU A 474 8.11 2.16 -27.52
C LEU A 474 7.13 2.47 -28.65
N THR A 475 7.62 2.87 -29.83
CA THR A 475 6.80 3.09 -31.04
C THR A 475 6.05 1.80 -31.40
N THR A 476 6.72 0.65 -31.36
CA THR A 476 6.08 -0.65 -31.63
C THR A 476 4.96 -0.96 -30.64
N PHE A 477 5.16 -0.71 -29.34
CA PHE A 477 4.14 -0.93 -28.32
C PHE A 477 2.94 0.02 -28.45
N VAL A 478 3.18 1.33 -28.64
CA VAL A 478 2.11 2.32 -28.85
C VAL A 478 1.29 1.96 -30.10
N TYR A 479 1.96 1.58 -31.19
CA TYR A 479 1.30 1.20 -32.44
C TYR A 479 0.50 -0.11 -32.31
N LYS A 480 1.01 -1.08 -31.54
CA LYS A 480 0.28 -2.32 -31.21
C LYS A 480 -0.99 -2.03 -30.42
N CYS A 481 -0.94 -1.20 -29.39
CA CYS A 481 -2.12 -0.81 -28.61
C CYS A 481 -3.18 -0.16 -29.50
N TRP A 482 -2.77 0.79 -30.35
CA TRP A 482 -3.66 1.48 -31.26
C TRP A 482 -4.33 0.53 -32.26
N ARG A 483 -3.55 -0.30 -32.97
CA ARG A 483 -4.10 -1.27 -33.93
C ARG A 483 -5.02 -2.31 -33.28
N SER A 484 -4.83 -2.60 -32.01
CA SER A 484 -5.67 -3.52 -31.23
C SER A 484 -6.94 -2.85 -30.66
N GLY A 485 -7.18 -1.56 -30.93
CA GLY A 485 -8.34 -0.84 -30.42
C GLY A 485 -8.30 -0.57 -28.90
N MET A 486 -7.12 -0.62 -28.26
CA MET A 486 -7.00 -0.37 -26.82
C MET A 486 -7.24 1.11 -26.50
N LYS A 487 -8.16 1.38 -25.57
CA LYS A 487 -8.56 2.75 -25.21
C LYS A 487 -7.46 3.57 -24.52
N THR A 488 -6.68 2.95 -23.66
CA THR A 488 -5.48 3.58 -23.07
C THR A 488 -4.28 2.76 -23.54
N GLY A 489 -3.38 3.39 -24.29
CA GLY A 489 -2.23 2.70 -24.86
C GLY A 489 -1.20 2.28 -23.83
N LEU A 490 -0.58 3.27 -23.16
CA LEU A 490 0.38 3.09 -22.08
C LEU A 490 0.08 4.09 -20.96
N PHE A 491 0.05 3.63 -19.71
CA PHE A 491 -0.18 4.49 -18.54
C PHE A 491 1.13 4.96 -17.91
N ARG A 492 2.07 4.03 -17.68
CA ARG A 492 3.38 4.32 -17.08
C ARG A 492 4.45 3.37 -17.63
N ILE A 493 5.65 3.89 -17.81
CA ILE A 493 6.84 3.12 -18.24
C ILE A 493 7.91 3.28 -17.16
N TYR A 494 8.19 2.22 -16.41
CA TYR A 494 9.33 2.19 -15.51
C TYR A 494 10.61 1.81 -16.26
N ALA A 495 11.70 2.51 -15.97
CA ALA A 495 13.04 2.19 -16.48
C ALA A 495 14.08 2.49 -15.39
N PRO A 496 15.17 1.71 -15.30
CA PRO A 496 16.24 1.98 -14.36
C PRO A 496 17.02 3.24 -14.75
N ILE A 497 17.63 3.89 -13.75
CA ILE A 497 18.56 5.00 -13.96
C ILE A 497 19.79 4.47 -14.71
N ARG A 498 20.18 5.11 -15.81
CA ARG A 498 21.42 4.76 -16.54
C ARG A 498 22.61 4.82 -15.58
N GLY A 499 23.29 3.68 -15.40
CA GLY A 499 24.37 3.50 -14.44
C GLY A 499 24.04 2.62 -13.22
N SER A 500 22.76 2.29 -12.96
CA SER A 500 22.37 1.40 -11.84
C SER A 500 22.15 -0.07 -12.22
N PHE A 501 22.25 -0.41 -13.50
CA PHE A 501 22.19 -1.77 -14.03
C PHE A 501 23.57 -2.19 -14.54
N SER A 502 24.34 -2.90 -13.71
CA SER A 502 25.36 -3.81 -14.22
C SER A 502 24.68 -5.12 -14.58
N SER A 503 24.61 -5.46 -15.87
CA SER A 503 24.08 -6.75 -16.36
C SER A 503 25.08 -7.89 -16.13
N GLY A 504 25.49 -8.07 -14.87
CA GLY A 504 26.38 -9.15 -14.45
C GLY A 504 25.65 -10.49 -14.42
N ARG A 505 25.64 -11.20 -15.55
CA ARG A 505 25.54 -12.68 -15.52
C ARG A 505 26.81 -13.22 -14.86
N ILE A 506 26.81 -13.32 -13.53
CA ILE A 506 27.90 -13.96 -12.78
C ILE A 506 27.52 -15.43 -12.56
N SER A 507 28.04 -16.28 -13.43
CA SER A 507 27.92 -17.74 -13.31
C SER A 507 28.97 -18.33 -12.38
N SER A 508 28.61 -19.45 -11.75
CA SER A 508 29.45 -20.33 -10.91
C SER A 508 29.86 -19.78 -9.53
N VAL A 509 29.28 -20.41 -8.51
CA VAL A 509 29.90 -20.55 -7.18
C VAL A 509 31.08 -21.51 -7.33
N ARG A 510 32.25 -21.13 -6.82
CA ARG A 510 33.28 -22.09 -6.39
C ARG A 510 33.40 -21.99 -4.87
N ASP A 511 33.52 -23.12 -4.21
CA ASP A 511 33.75 -23.18 -2.77
C ASP A 511 35.18 -22.71 -2.44
N GLY A 512 35.31 -21.95 -1.35
CA GLY A 512 36.61 -21.60 -0.78
C GLY A 512 36.59 -20.33 0.07
N GLY A 513 37.07 -20.46 1.30
CA GLY A 513 37.67 -19.35 2.07
C GLY A 513 36.70 -18.46 2.84
N ASP A 514 36.77 -18.56 4.15
CA ASP A 514 36.35 -17.51 5.09
C ASP A 514 37.31 -16.32 4.95
N ASP A 515 36.80 -15.08 4.89
CA ASP A 515 37.56 -13.86 5.26
C ASP A 515 36.72 -12.57 5.19
N GLY A 516 37.01 -11.65 6.13
CA GLY A 516 36.93 -10.21 5.87
C GLY A 516 35.57 -9.51 6.02
N SER A 517 35.32 -8.97 7.21
CA SER A 517 34.27 -7.98 7.46
C SER A 517 34.28 -6.80 6.48
N SER A 518 33.19 -6.56 5.76
CA SER A 518 32.94 -5.27 5.09
C SER A 518 31.50 -4.80 5.32
N ALA A 519 31.35 -3.69 6.05
CA ALA A 519 30.06 -3.07 6.30
C ALA A 519 29.62 -2.30 5.04
N PHE A 520 28.81 -2.95 4.19
CA PHE A 520 28.22 -2.28 3.03
C PHE A 520 26.89 -1.60 3.37
N VAL A 521 26.88 -0.27 3.24
CA VAL A 521 25.65 0.52 3.27
C VAL A 521 24.78 0.10 2.09
N ALA A 522 23.64 -0.54 2.38
CA ALA A 522 22.65 -0.90 1.38
C ALA A 522 22.05 0.39 0.79
N GLY A 523 22.57 0.84 -0.35
CA GLY A 523 22.06 1.99 -1.06
C GLY A 523 20.59 1.77 -1.41
N THR A 524 19.70 2.60 -0.86
CA THR A 524 18.28 2.63 -1.21
C THR A 524 18.12 3.17 -2.63
N GLY A 525 18.31 2.28 -3.61
CA GLY A 525 18.15 2.56 -5.02
C GLY A 525 16.71 2.98 -5.32
N THR A 526 16.48 4.28 -5.35
CA THR A 526 15.20 4.88 -5.68
C THR A 526 14.84 4.56 -7.13
N VAL A 527 13.64 4.01 -7.34
CA VAL A 527 13.09 3.87 -8.69
C VAL A 527 12.68 5.26 -9.17
N SER A 528 13.35 5.76 -10.21
CA SER A 528 13.03 7.06 -10.79
C SER A 528 11.75 7.02 -11.64
N ASP A 529 11.04 8.15 -11.66
CA ASP A 529 9.81 8.37 -12.43
C ASP A 529 9.99 8.23 -13.96
N PRO A 530 8.91 7.94 -14.73
CA PRO A 530 8.95 7.41 -16.09
C PRO A 530 9.69 8.32 -17.09
N LEU A 531 10.59 7.76 -17.92
CA LEU A 531 11.34 8.48 -18.95
C LEU A 531 10.44 9.09 -20.05
N ILE A 532 10.90 10.21 -20.64
CA ILE A 532 10.39 10.74 -21.91
C ILE A 532 11.61 10.95 -22.80
N MET A 533 11.74 10.16 -23.86
CA MET A 533 12.73 10.39 -24.92
C MET A 533 12.17 11.34 -25.98
N ASN A 534 13.06 12.06 -26.67
CA ASN A 534 12.72 12.79 -27.89
C ASN A 534 12.42 11.81 -29.04
N GLY A 535 11.49 12.17 -29.94
CA GLY A 535 11.33 11.49 -31.23
C GLY A 535 9.90 11.03 -31.56
N LEU A 536 8.94 11.95 -31.50
CA LEU A 536 7.72 12.00 -32.33
C LEU A 536 7.33 13.48 -32.49
#